data_AF-A0A510PMB6-F1
#
_entry.id   AF-A0A510PMB6-F1
#
_cell.length_a   1.000
_cell.length_b   1.000
_cell.length_c   1.000
_cell.angle_alpha   90.00
_cell.angle_beta   90.00
_cell.angle_gamma   90.00
#
_symmetry.space_group_name_H-M   'P 1'
#
loop_
_entity.id
_entity.type
_entity.pdbx_description
1 polymer ?
#
loop_
_entity_poly.entity_id
_entity_poly.type
_entity_poly.pdbx_seq_one_letter_code
_entity_poly.pdbx_strand_id
1 'polypeptide(L)'
;MIKPSIALILLFSLLPQPGLTLVTPAAGNISNHPILTAQGDRELTEEQFLQRVTVRITSETNRGSGTIIAKKGDNYLILTNAHVTRNP
;
A
#
# COMPACT_ATOMS: atom_id res chain seq x y z
N MET A 1 36.87 -28.75 -14.55
CA MET A 1 36.72 -27.51 -15.34
C MET A 1 35.37 -26.89 -15.02
N ILE A 2 35.34 -25.76 -14.29
CA ILE A 2 34.07 -25.10 -13.94
C ILE A 2 33.55 -24.41 -15.19
N LYS A 3 32.27 -24.64 -15.54
CA LYS A 3 31.66 -23.97 -16.70
C LYS A 3 31.54 -22.46 -16.40
N PRO A 4 31.77 -21.58 -17.40
CA PRO A 4 31.80 -20.12 -17.17
C PRO A 4 30.49 -19.59 -16.56
N SER A 5 29.34 -20.21 -16.87
CA SER A 5 28.05 -19.85 -16.28
C SER A 5 27.96 -20.10 -14.76
N ILE A 6 28.65 -21.12 -14.24
CA ILE A 6 28.67 -21.45 -12.81
C ILE A 6 29.59 -20.47 -12.06
N ALA A 7 30.71 -20.10 -12.68
CA ALA A 7 31.62 -19.10 -12.12
C ALA A 7 30.94 -17.73 -11.97
N LEU A 8 30.07 -17.36 -12.91
CA LEU A 8 29.33 -16.10 -12.85
C LEU A 8 28.35 -16.05 -11.68
N ILE A 9 27.59 -17.14 -11.44
CA ILE A 9 26.63 -17.21 -10.33
C ILE A 9 27.34 -17.14 -8.98
N LEU A 10 28.47 -17.84 -8.82
CA LEU A 10 29.27 -17.78 -7.61
C LEU A 10 29.83 -16.37 -7.36
N LEU A 11 30.27 -15.68 -8.41
CA LEU A 11 30.75 -14.30 -8.31
C LEU A 11 29.66 -13.34 -7.82
N PHE A 12 28.43 -13.47 -8.33
CA PHE A 12 27.30 -12.66 -7.89
C PHE A 12 26.85 -12.97 -6.45
N SER A 13 27.07 -14.19 -5.96
CA SER A 13 26.74 -14.57 -4.58
C SER A 13 27.69 -13.99 -3.51
N LEU A 14 28.87 -13.52 -3.92
CA LEU A 14 29.84 -12.87 -3.03
C LEU A 14 29.62 -11.35 -2.89
N LEU A 15 28.74 -10.76 -3.70
CA LEU A 15 28.39 -9.35 -3.57
C LEU A 15 27.37 -9.19 -2.43
N PRO A 16 27.50 -8.15 -1.57
CA PRO A 16 26.52 -7.86 -0.53
C PRO A 16 25.17 -7.57 -1.21
N GLN A 17 24.20 -8.47 -1.02
CA GLN A 17 22.86 -8.29 -1.54
C GLN A 17 22.18 -7.15 -0.77
N PRO A 18 21.58 -6.15 -1.45
CA PRO A 18 20.71 -5.21 -0.76
C PRO A 18 19.56 -6.02 -0.18
N GLY A 19 19.48 -6.09 1.15
CA GLY A 19 18.41 -6.78 1.85
C GLY A 19 17.07 -6.15 1.45
N LEU A 20 16.31 -6.81 0.58
CA LEU A 20 14.92 -6.47 0.36
C LEU A 20 14.15 -6.98 1.58
N THR A 21 14.07 -6.15 2.62
CA THR A 21 13.15 -6.39 3.72
C THR A 21 11.73 -6.30 3.17
N LEU A 22 11.10 -7.46 2.99
CA LEU A 22 9.67 -7.52 2.76
C LEU A 22 8.99 -7.16 4.09
N VAL A 23 8.57 -5.90 4.21
CA VAL A 23 7.74 -5.46 5.34
C VAL A 23 6.36 -6.06 5.13
N THR A 24 6.12 -7.24 5.72
CA THR A 24 4.76 -7.72 5.92
C THR A 24 4.12 -6.81 6.95
N PRO A 25 3.01 -6.10 6.66
CA PRO A 25 2.30 -5.42 7.72
C PRO A 25 1.84 -6.49 8.71
N ALA A 26 2.34 -6.40 9.95
CA ALA A 26 1.73 -7.14 11.03
C ALA A 26 0.25 -6.73 11.06
N ALA A 27 -0.64 -7.70 10.88
CA ALA A 27 -2.06 -7.52 11.19
C ALA A 27 -2.20 -7.40 12.71
N GLY A 28 -1.71 -6.28 13.26
CA GLY A 28 -2.00 -5.86 14.62
C GLY A 28 -3.49 -5.54 14.69
N ASN A 29 -4.14 -5.98 15.76
CA ASN A 29 -5.53 -5.65 16.04
C ASN A 29 -5.63 -4.13 16.33
N ILE A 30 -5.97 -3.34 15.30
CA ILE A 30 -6.09 -1.86 15.35
C ILE A 30 -7.34 -1.43 16.13
N SER A 31 -8.24 -2.35 16.49
CA SER A 31 -9.59 -2.02 16.97
C SER A 31 -9.65 -1.28 18.32
N ASN A 32 -8.54 -1.15 19.06
CA ASN A 32 -8.54 -0.55 20.40
C ASN A 32 -7.69 0.72 20.55
N HIS A 33 -7.07 1.23 19.48
CA HIS A 33 -6.39 2.53 19.55
C HIS A 33 -7.35 3.64 19.09
N PRO A 34 -7.49 4.74 19.85
CA PRO A 34 -8.17 5.92 19.34
C PRO A 34 -7.53 6.29 18.01
N ILE A 35 -8.34 6.40 16.95
CA ILE A 35 -7.83 6.77 15.63
C ILE A 35 -7.46 8.26 15.68
N LEU A 36 -6.23 8.54 16.10
CA LEU A 36 -5.69 9.90 16.17
C LEU A 36 -5.37 10.35 14.74
N THR A 37 -6.32 11.04 14.10
CA THR A 37 -6.04 11.73 12.84
C THR A 37 -5.21 12.97 13.12
N ALA A 38 -4.15 13.20 12.34
CA ALA A 38 -3.20 14.31 12.49
C ALA A 38 -3.80 15.72 12.30
N GLN A 39 -5.12 15.88 12.24
CA GLN A 39 -5.75 17.17 12.02
C GLN A 39 -7.13 17.27 12.68
N GLY A 40 -7.15 17.89 13.87
CA GLY A 40 -8.36 18.37 14.53
C GLY A 40 -8.65 17.67 15.85
N ASP A 41 -8.91 18.48 16.88
CA ASP A 41 -9.15 18.15 18.29
C ASP A 41 -10.46 17.36 18.55
N ARG A 42 -10.89 16.55 17.58
CA ARG A 42 -12.15 15.81 17.60
C ARG A 42 -11.87 14.34 17.38
N GLU A 43 -12.06 13.56 18.43
CA GLU A 43 -12.13 12.11 18.34
C GLU A 43 -13.25 11.72 17.36
N LEU A 44 -12.89 10.96 16.33
CA LEU A 44 -13.84 10.42 15.37
C LEU A 44 -14.25 9.01 15.80
N THR A 45 -15.51 8.65 15.62
CA THR A 45 -15.87 7.23 15.68
C THR A 45 -15.17 6.47 14.56
N GLU A 46 -15.02 5.16 14.73
CA GLU A 46 -14.46 4.30 13.69
C GLU A 46 -15.24 4.45 12.37
N GLU A 47 -16.58 4.49 12.41
CA GLU A 47 -17.37 4.68 11.18
C GLU A 47 -17.10 6.03 10.52
N GLN A 48 -16.99 7.10 11.30
CA GLN A 48 -16.70 8.44 10.78
C GLN A 48 -15.32 8.51 10.13
N PHE A 49 -14.33 7.82 10.70
CA PHE A 49 -13.01 7.72 10.09
C PHE A 49 -13.05 6.91 8.80
N LEU A 50 -13.66 5.72 8.83
CA LEU A 50 -13.78 4.84 7.66
C LEU A 50 -14.49 5.54 6.49
N GLN A 51 -15.53 6.33 6.76
CA GLN A 51 -16.21 7.15 5.76
C GLN A 51 -15.32 8.23 5.13
N ARG A 52 -14.36 8.78 5.88
CA ARG A 52 -13.45 9.83 5.38
C ARG A 52 -12.31 9.28 4.53
N VAL A 53 -11.84 8.07 4.83
CA VAL A 53 -10.70 7.47 4.11
C VAL A 53 -11.13 6.53 2.97
N THR A 54 -12.38 6.08 2.94
CA THR A 54 -12.91 5.24 1.87
C THR A 54 -13.49 6.10 0.76
N VAL A 55 -13.06 5.84 -0.48
CA VAL A 55 -13.57 6.52 -1.67
C VAL A 55 -14.34 5.58 -2.56
N ARG A 56 -15.39 6.08 -3.20
CA ARG A 56 -16.09 5.40 -4.28
C ARG A 56 -15.43 5.77 -5.60
N ILE A 57 -15.08 4.76 -6.41
CA ILE A 57 -14.44 4.93 -7.71
C ILE A 57 -15.43 4.48 -8.78
N THR A 58 -15.69 5.35 -9.74
CA THR A 58 -16.60 5.08 -10.86
C THR A 58 -16.01 5.57 -12.17
N SER A 59 -16.13 4.75 -13.20
CA SER A 59 -15.86 5.08 -14.59
C SER A 59 -17.06 4.65 -15.45
N GLU A 60 -16.97 4.79 -16.77
CA GLU A 60 -18.01 4.33 -17.69
C GLU A 60 -18.23 2.81 -17.60
N THR A 61 -17.16 2.03 -17.49
CA THR A 61 -17.20 0.56 -17.56
C THR A 61 -16.90 -0.14 -16.24
N ASN A 62 -16.23 0.52 -15.30
CA ASN A 62 -15.78 -0.07 -14.04
C ASN A 62 -16.28 0.69 -12.81
N ARG A 63 -16.46 -0.05 -11.72
CA ARG A 63 -16.89 0.46 -10.42
C ARG A 63 -16.13 -0.24 -9.31
N GLY A 64 -15.84 0.48 -8.23
CA GLY A 64 -15.20 -0.09 -7.06
C GLY A 64 -15.06 0.92 -5.93
N SER A 65 -14.28 0.53 -4.93
CA SER A 65 -13.87 1.39 -3.82
C SER A 65 -12.35 1.46 -3.74
N GLY A 66 -11.85 2.37 -2.93
CA GLY A 66 -10.44 2.45 -2.55
C GLY A 66 -10.25 3.13 -1.21
N THR A 67 -9.03 3.09 -0.70
CA THR A 67 -8.64 3.72 0.57
C THR A 67 -7.59 4.78 0.32
N ILE A 68 -7.78 5.98 0.87
CA ILE A 68 -6.79 7.06 0.86
C ILE A 68 -5.65 6.67 1.80
N ILE A 69 -4.42 6.61 1.26
CA ILE A 69 -3.22 6.26 2.03
C ILE A 69 -2.17 7.38 2.09
N ALA A 70 -2.31 8.43 1.27
CA ALA A 70 -1.51 9.65 1.37
C ALA A 70 -2.24 10.86 0.73
N LYS A 71 -1.85 12.07 1.12
CA LYS A 71 -2.35 13.34 0.56
C LYS A 71 -1.19 14.33 0.36
N LYS A 72 -1.14 14.99 -0.80
CA LYS A 72 -0.22 16.10 -1.10
C LYS A 72 -1.00 17.23 -1.78
N GLY A 73 -1.27 18.31 -1.05
CA GLY A 73 -2.18 19.36 -1.51
C GLY A 73 -3.57 18.77 -1.74
N ASP A 74 -4.08 18.89 -2.97
CA ASP A 74 -5.36 18.31 -3.41
C ASP A 74 -5.23 16.95 -4.10
N ASN A 75 -4.01 16.38 -4.14
CA ASN A 75 -3.76 15.06 -4.72
C ASN A 75 -3.83 14.00 -3.63
N TYR A 76 -4.53 12.90 -3.92
CA TYR A 76 -4.71 11.77 -3.02
C TYR A 76 -4.10 10.51 -3.65
N LEU A 77 -3.34 9.76 -2.86
CA LEU A 77 -2.91 8.41 -3.22
C LEU A 77 -3.94 7.42 -2.73
N ILE A 78 -4.51 6.63 -3.65
CA ILE A 78 -5.60 5.71 -3.38
C ILE A 78 -5.12 4.27 -3.65
N LEU A 79 -5.28 3.39 -2.65
CA LEU A 79 -5.13 1.95 -2.83
C LEU A 79 -6.46 1.37 -3.34
N THR A 80 -6.43 0.65 -4.46
CA THR A 80 -7.61 -0.01 -5.05
C THR A 80 -7.19 -1.22 -5.89
N ASN A 81 -8.17 -2.00 -6.35
CA ASN A 81 -7.94 -3.13 -7.25
C ASN A 81 -7.60 -2.64 -8.66
N ALA A 82 -6.65 -3.30 -9.32
CA ALA A 82 -6.20 -2.92 -10.66
C ALA A 82 -7.32 -2.88 -11.71
N HIS A 83 -8.29 -3.82 -11.65
CA HIS A 83 -9.40 -3.87 -12.60
C HIS A 83 -10.35 -2.67 -12.49
N VAL A 84 -10.35 -1.95 -11.36
CA VAL A 84 -11.18 -0.74 -11.18
C VAL A 84 -10.68 0.41 -12.05
N THR A 85 -9.38 0.43 -12.37
CA THR A 85 -8.71 1.52 -13.11
C THR A 85 -8.32 1.16 -14.53
N ARG A 86 -8.24 -0.13 -14.87
CA ARG A 86 -7.99 -0.57 -16.25
C ARG A 86 -9.27 -0.51 -17.06
N ASN A 87 -9.24 0.19 -18.19
CA ASN A 87 -10.22 -0.02 -19.24
C ASN A 87 -10.02 -1.45 -19.82
N PRO A 88 -11.12 -2.12 -20.19
CA PRO A 88 -11.04 -3.42 -20.87
C PRO A 88 -10.28 -3.34 -22.19
#